data_AF-A0A668RNG7-F1
#
_entry.id   AF-A0A668RNG7-F1
#
_cell.length_a   1.000
_cell.length_b   1.000
_cell.length_c   1.000
_cell.angle_alpha   90.00
_cell.angle_beta   90.00
_cell.angle_gamma   90.00
#
_symmetry.space_group_name_H-M   'P 1'
#
loop_
_entity.id
_entity.type
_entity.pdbx_description
1 polymer ?
#
loop_
_entity_poly.entity_id
_entity_poly.type
_entity_poly.pdbx_seq_one_letter_code
_entity_poly.pdbx_strand_id
1 'polypeptide(L)'
;LPLQAELLNTACWFLGDLTCSMYNYMSFIVTSTSVGDMVLISIDRYLAICDPLHYPTRITDRRVKLSICLCWLSSVFYSSLFVKDDLTQPGKHNSCYGECTIVVDLITGIIDLLLTFFVPVTVIVVLYLRVFVVAVSQARAMRSHVTATALQLSVTLTTKKSELKAARTLGVLVVVFLLCFCPYYYCVTLARDDPLNSSSVSFVLYLFYFNSCLNPLIYALFYPWFRKAVKLIISLHILQPGSCEISIFEVNIL
;
A
#
# COMPACT_ATOMS: atom_id res chain seq x y z
N LEU A 1 -7.00 -12.17 -9.16
CA LEU A 1 -5.89 -12.79 -9.92
C LEU A 1 -6.30 -14.09 -10.63
N PRO A 2 -6.72 -15.19 -9.96
CA PRO A 2 -7.12 -16.42 -10.67
C PRO A 2 -8.39 -16.26 -11.54
N LEU A 3 -9.45 -15.66 -10.99
CA LEU A 3 -10.69 -15.35 -11.72
C LEU A 3 -10.44 -14.54 -13.00
N GLN A 4 -9.54 -13.54 -12.94
CA GLN A 4 -9.27 -12.63 -14.05
C GLN A 4 -8.35 -13.25 -15.12
N ALA A 5 -7.50 -14.21 -14.72
CA ALA A 5 -6.68 -14.98 -15.66
C ALA A 5 -7.53 -16.03 -16.42
N GLU A 6 -8.52 -16.64 -15.76
CA GLU A 6 -9.49 -17.54 -16.41
C GLU A 6 -10.43 -16.80 -17.36
N LEU A 7 -10.87 -15.59 -16.98
CA LEU A 7 -11.70 -14.73 -17.83
C LEU A 7 -10.95 -14.16 -19.05
N LEU A 8 -9.62 -14.12 -19.06
CA LEU A 8 -8.84 -13.60 -20.21
C LEU A 8 -8.95 -14.51 -21.45
N ASN A 9 -9.30 -15.78 -21.29
CA ASN A 9 -9.52 -16.71 -22.40
C ASN A 9 -10.92 -16.61 -23.02
N THR A 10 -11.80 -15.82 -22.43
CA THR A 10 -13.20 -15.70 -22.82
C THR A 10 -13.60 -14.23 -22.77
N ALA A 11 -13.80 -13.58 -23.92
CA ALA A 11 -14.10 -12.16 -24.03
C ALA A 11 -15.46 -11.71 -23.42
N CYS A 12 -16.03 -12.48 -22.49
CA CYS A 12 -17.36 -12.28 -21.92
C CYS A 12 -17.35 -12.56 -20.41
N TRP A 13 -18.12 -11.80 -19.63
CA TRP A 13 -18.42 -12.14 -18.24
C TRP A 13 -19.67 -13.03 -18.16
N PHE A 14 -19.50 -14.30 -17.73
CA PHE A 14 -20.60 -15.28 -17.63
C PHE A 14 -21.06 -15.57 -16.20
N LEU A 15 -20.41 -14.99 -15.18
CA LEU A 15 -20.74 -15.25 -13.77
C LEU A 15 -21.94 -14.42 -13.26
N GLY A 16 -22.59 -13.66 -14.14
CA GLY A 16 -23.77 -12.83 -13.85
C GLY A 16 -23.46 -11.52 -13.13
N ASP A 17 -24.45 -10.62 -13.13
CA ASP A 17 -24.36 -9.25 -12.59
C ASP A 17 -23.97 -9.21 -11.10
N LEU A 18 -24.53 -10.12 -10.29
CA LEU A 18 -24.24 -10.18 -8.85
C LEU A 18 -22.75 -10.43 -8.57
N THR A 19 -22.16 -11.38 -9.28
CA THR A 19 -20.74 -11.72 -9.10
C THR A 19 -19.83 -10.59 -9.59
N CYS A 20 -20.22 -9.89 -10.66
CA CYS A 20 -19.48 -8.73 -11.15
C CYS A 20 -19.52 -7.58 -10.13
N SER A 21 -20.71 -7.27 -9.60
CA SER A 21 -20.89 -6.23 -8.58
C SER A 21 -20.12 -6.55 -7.30
N MET A 22 -20.18 -7.80 -6.81
CA MET A 22 -19.38 -8.26 -5.66
C MET A 22 -17.88 -8.17 -5.92
N TYR A 23 -17.42 -8.55 -7.12
CA TYR A 23 -16.02 -8.43 -7.50
C TYR A 23 -15.56 -6.97 -7.47
N ASN A 24 -16.30 -6.06 -8.09
CA ASN A 24 -15.99 -4.62 -8.09
C ASN A 24 -16.01 -4.04 -6.67
N TYR A 25 -17.00 -4.41 -5.86
CA TYR A 25 -17.10 -3.98 -4.46
C TYR A 25 -15.88 -4.41 -3.64
N MET A 26 -15.49 -5.68 -3.74
CA MET A 26 -14.29 -6.18 -3.06
C MET A 26 -13.01 -5.49 -3.58
N SER A 27 -12.90 -5.25 -4.88
CA SER A 27 -11.77 -4.55 -5.49
C SER A 27 -11.64 -3.11 -4.98
N PHE A 28 -12.74 -2.38 -4.82
CA PHE A 28 -12.72 -1.03 -4.23
C PHE A 28 -12.32 -1.04 -2.75
N ILE A 29 -12.85 -1.98 -1.96
CA ILE A 29 -12.50 -2.08 -0.52
C ILE A 29 -11.01 -2.33 -0.37
N VAL A 30 -10.47 -3.31 -1.11
CA VAL A 30 -9.05 -3.70 -1.03
C VAL A 30 -8.15 -2.55 -1.48
N THR A 31 -8.51 -1.88 -2.58
CA THR A 31 -7.77 -0.71 -3.07
C THR A 31 -7.76 0.43 -2.04
N SER A 32 -8.93 0.87 -1.59
CA SER A 32 -9.07 1.97 -0.61
C SER A 32 -8.31 1.67 0.68
N THR A 33 -8.42 0.44 1.18
CA THR A 33 -7.72 0.02 2.39
C THR A 33 -6.22 0.00 2.18
N SER A 34 -5.74 -0.52 1.04
CA SER A 34 -4.30 -0.51 0.72
C SER A 34 -3.74 0.91 0.66
N VAL A 35 -4.51 1.88 0.14
CA VAL A 35 -4.12 3.29 0.10
C VAL A 35 -4.07 3.89 1.50
N GLY A 36 -5.10 3.65 2.31
CA GLY A 36 -5.15 4.09 3.70
C GLY A 36 -4.00 3.52 4.53
N ASP A 37 -3.69 2.24 4.35
CA ASP A 37 -2.56 1.57 5.02
C ASP A 37 -1.22 2.21 4.62
N MET A 38 -1.02 2.56 3.35
CA MET A 38 0.19 3.28 2.91
C MET A 38 0.33 4.65 3.59
N VAL A 39 -0.76 5.38 3.77
CA VAL A 39 -0.77 6.65 4.51
C VAL A 39 -0.43 6.41 5.99
N LEU A 40 -1.06 5.42 6.63
CA LEU A 40 -0.80 5.08 8.04
C LEU A 40 0.66 4.65 8.26
N ILE A 41 1.21 3.81 7.39
CA ILE A 41 2.63 3.42 7.43
C ILE A 41 3.53 4.66 7.26
N SER A 42 3.16 5.59 6.37
CA SER A 42 3.94 6.82 6.17
C SER A 42 3.91 7.74 7.40
N ILE A 43 2.76 7.84 8.09
CA ILE A 43 2.63 8.58 9.34
C ILE A 43 3.43 7.93 10.47
N ASP A 44 3.34 6.61 10.63
CA ASP A 44 4.12 5.85 11.62
C ASP A 44 5.61 6.15 11.48
N ARG A 45 6.10 6.12 10.25
CA ARG A 45 7.51 6.32 9.91
C ARG A 45 7.95 7.76 10.09
N TYR A 46 7.07 8.70 9.76
CA TYR A 46 7.26 10.11 10.09
C TYR A 46 7.40 10.31 11.60
N LEU A 47 6.51 9.74 12.41
CA LEU A 47 6.56 9.88 13.87
C LEU A 47 7.81 9.23 14.45
N ALA A 48 8.21 8.05 13.97
CA ALA A 48 9.41 7.35 14.45
C ALA A 48 10.71 8.17 14.22
N ILE A 49 10.82 8.85 13.07
CA ILE A 49 12.05 9.53 12.65
C ILE A 49 12.06 11.01 13.07
N CYS A 50 10.92 11.70 12.92
CA CYS A 50 10.82 13.14 13.18
C CYS A 50 10.47 13.46 14.64
N ASP A 51 9.77 12.56 15.35
CA ASP A 51 9.36 12.77 16.74
C ASP A 51 9.64 11.53 17.64
N PRO A 52 10.91 11.10 17.74
CA PRO A 52 11.27 9.86 18.43
C PRO A 52 10.95 9.88 19.94
N LEU A 53 10.89 11.05 20.57
CA LEU A 53 10.60 11.18 22.01
C LEU A 53 9.12 10.95 22.32
N HIS A 54 8.21 11.43 21.47
CA HIS A 54 6.79 11.20 21.67
C HIS A 54 6.27 9.94 20.98
N TYR A 55 7.01 9.36 20.04
CA TYR A 55 6.67 8.12 19.34
C TYR A 55 6.07 7.03 20.26
N PRO A 56 6.71 6.60 21.38
CA PRO A 56 6.15 5.53 22.23
C PRO A 56 4.84 5.90 22.95
N THR A 57 4.55 7.20 23.11
CA THR A 57 3.29 7.67 23.70
C THR A 57 2.19 7.91 22.66
N ARG A 58 2.58 8.17 21.41
CA ARG A 58 1.68 8.42 20.28
C ARG A 58 1.22 7.12 19.63
N ILE A 59 2.17 6.21 19.37
CA ILE A 59 1.96 4.91 18.76
C ILE A 59 1.83 3.85 19.85
N THR A 60 0.62 3.33 20.01
CA THR A 60 0.30 2.24 20.94
C THR A 60 -0.49 1.17 20.21
N ASP A 61 -0.35 -0.09 20.62
CA ASP A 61 -1.05 -1.22 19.97
C ASP A 61 -2.56 -0.99 19.84
N ARG A 62 -3.18 -0.42 20.89
CA ARG A 62 -4.62 -0.12 20.90
C ARG A 62 -4.98 0.92 19.82
N ARG A 63 -4.17 1.97 19.68
CA ARG A 63 -4.41 3.01 18.65
C ARG A 63 -4.15 2.47 17.25
N VAL A 64 -3.12 1.66 17.04
CA VAL A 64 -2.82 1.05 15.73
C VAL A 64 -3.97 0.14 15.30
N LYS A 65 -4.43 -0.77 16.18
CA LYS A 65 -5.57 -1.64 15.90
C LYS A 65 -6.85 -0.86 15.59
N LEU A 66 -7.10 0.23 16.34
CA LEU A 66 -8.23 1.12 16.08
C LEU A 66 -8.12 1.82 14.73
N SER A 67 -6.94 2.37 14.38
CA SER A 67 -6.72 3.02 13.08
C SER A 67 -6.91 2.07 11.91
N ILE A 68 -6.42 0.83 12.01
CA ILE A 68 -6.65 -0.20 10.98
C ILE A 68 -8.15 -0.51 10.88
N CYS A 69 -8.84 -0.73 11.99
CA CYS A 69 -10.28 -1.00 11.99
C CYS A 69 -11.08 0.16 11.35
N LEU A 70 -10.74 1.41 11.70
CA LEU A 70 -11.35 2.59 11.10
C LEU A 70 -11.05 2.70 9.60
N CYS A 71 -9.83 2.37 9.16
CA CYS A 71 -9.46 2.31 7.75
C CYS A 71 -10.38 1.35 7.00
N TRP A 72 -10.53 0.11 7.48
CA TRP A 72 -11.44 -0.89 6.89
C TRP A 72 -12.90 -0.43 6.85
N LEU A 73 -13.41 0.12 7.97
CA LEU A 73 -14.78 0.62 8.03
C LEU A 73 -15.01 1.78 7.05
N SER A 74 -14.04 2.69 6.94
CA SER A 74 -14.10 3.82 6.01
C SER A 74 -14.07 3.34 4.56
N SER A 75 -13.26 2.33 4.23
CA SER A 75 -13.23 1.72 2.90
C SER A 75 -14.54 1.02 2.55
N VAL A 76 -15.14 0.28 3.49
CA VAL A 76 -16.45 -0.36 3.29
C VAL A 76 -17.53 0.70 3.04
N PHE A 77 -17.54 1.77 3.83
CA PHE A 77 -18.48 2.88 3.65
C PHE A 77 -18.28 3.56 2.29
N TYR A 78 -17.03 3.85 1.94
CA TYR A 78 -16.65 4.41 0.64
C TYR A 78 -17.12 3.53 -0.52
N SER A 79 -16.76 2.25 -0.54
CA SER A 79 -17.16 1.30 -1.58
C SER A 79 -18.68 1.13 -1.67
N SER A 80 -19.39 1.23 -0.55
CA SER A 80 -20.86 1.19 -0.53
C SER A 80 -21.49 2.42 -1.19
N LEU A 81 -20.84 3.59 -1.13
CA LEU A 81 -21.31 4.77 -1.86
C LEU A 81 -21.06 4.65 -3.37
N PHE A 82 -19.96 4.02 -3.76
CA PHE A 82 -19.57 3.86 -5.17
C PHE A 82 -20.34 2.76 -5.91
N VAL A 83 -20.70 1.67 -5.24
CA VAL A 83 -21.38 0.52 -5.86
C VAL A 83 -22.91 0.63 -5.80
N LYS A 84 -23.46 1.61 -5.07
CA LYS A 84 -24.91 1.85 -4.98
C LYS A 84 -25.57 2.08 -6.34
N ASP A 85 -24.90 2.79 -7.23
CA ASP A 85 -25.45 3.12 -8.55
C ASP A 85 -25.49 1.91 -9.49
N ASP A 86 -24.57 0.95 -9.31
CA ASP A 86 -24.46 -0.28 -10.11
C ASP A 86 -25.58 -1.29 -9.79
N LEU A 87 -26.01 -1.36 -8.52
CA LEU A 87 -27.12 -2.22 -8.06
C LEU A 87 -28.50 -1.75 -8.56
N THR A 88 -28.62 -0.52 -9.06
CA THR A 88 -29.91 0.09 -9.42
C THR A 88 -30.28 -0.13 -10.90
N GLN A 89 -29.36 -0.64 -11.73
CA GLN A 89 -29.60 -0.96 -13.15
C GLN A 89 -29.30 -2.44 -13.48
N PRO A 90 -30.20 -3.37 -13.13
CA PRO A 90 -30.03 -4.79 -13.49
C PRO A 90 -30.06 -4.99 -15.02
N GLY A 91 -29.13 -5.79 -15.57
CA GLY A 91 -29.08 -6.17 -16.99
C GLY A 91 -28.03 -5.47 -17.87
N LYS A 92 -27.18 -4.61 -17.31
CA LYS A 92 -26.16 -3.86 -18.07
C LYS A 92 -24.97 -4.74 -18.53
N HIS A 93 -24.64 -5.80 -17.79
CA HIS A 93 -23.45 -6.62 -18.03
C HIS A 93 -23.76 -8.05 -18.54
N ASN A 94 -25.01 -8.33 -18.90
CA ASN A 94 -25.52 -9.67 -19.27
C ASN A 94 -25.36 -10.05 -20.77
N SER A 95 -24.54 -9.35 -21.55
CA SER A 95 -24.34 -9.67 -22.98
C SER A 95 -22.96 -10.25 -23.26
N CYS A 96 -22.84 -11.06 -24.32
CA CYS A 96 -21.59 -11.63 -24.87
C CYS A 96 -20.59 -10.55 -25.39
N TYR A 97 -20.77 -9.30 -24.95
CA TYR A 97 -19.99 -8.11 -25.29
C TYR A 97 -19.65 -7.26 -24.04
N GLY A 98 -20.04 -7.71 -22.84
CA GLY A 98 -19.80 -7.00 -21.59
C GLY A 98 -18.55 -7.51 -20.86
N GLU A 99 -17.51 -6.68 -20.80
CA GLU A 99 -16.47 -6.80 -19.77
C GLU A 99 -17.07 -6.33 -18.43
N CYS A 100 -16.78 -7.04 -17.32
CA CYS A 100 -17.16 -6.61 -15.97
C CYS A 100 -16.36 -5.35 -15.59
N THR A 101 -16.88 -4.21 -16.02
CA THR A 101 -16.26 -2.90 -15.94
C THR A 101 -17.18 -1.94 -15.20
N ILE A 102 -16.59 -1.11 -14.36
CA ILE A 102 -17.32 -0.11 -13.59
C ILE A 102 -17.49 1.10 -14.50
N VAL A 103 -18.74 1.35 -14.92
CA VAL A 103 -19.07 2.58 -15.63
C VAL A 103 -19.41 3.62 -14.58
N VAL A 104 -18.42 4.43 -14.20
CA VAL A 104 -18.58 5.52 -13.24
C VAL A 104 -18.93 6.83 -13.94
N ASP A 105 -19.84 7.61 -13.33
CA ASP A 105 -20.11 8.97 -13.76
C ASP A 105 -18.88 9.87 -13.57
N LEU A 106 -18.79 10.94 -14.38
CA LEU A 106 -17.62 11.84 -14.38
C LEU A 106 -17.35 12.43 -12.98
N ILE A 107 -18.41 12.84 -12.28
CA ILE A 107 -18.31 13.44 -10.95
C ILE A 107 -17.76 12.42 -9.95
N THR A 108 -18.32 11.22 -9.95
CA THR A 108 -17.92 10.10 -9.08
C THR A 108 -16.49 9.65 -9.39
N GLY A 109 -16.09 9.61 -10.66
CA GLY A 109 -14.72 9.32 -11.09
C GLY A 109 -13.70 10.39 -10.65
N ILE A 110 -14.07 11.67 -10.69
CA ILE A 110 -13.23 12.77 -10.17
C ILE A 110 -13.07 12.64 -8.65
N ILE A 111 -14.14 12.32 -7.93
CA ILE A 111 -14.09 12.11 -6.48
C ILE A 111 -13.16 10.95 -6.13
N ASP A 112 -13.25 9.81 -6.83
CA ASP A 112 -12.35 8.67 -6.61
C ASP A 112 -10.89 9.02 -6.91
N LEU A 113 -10.63 9.70 -8.03
CA LEU A 113 -9.30 10.17 -8.39
C LEU A 113 -8.70 11.06 -7.30
N LEU A 114 -9.49 11.97 -6.73
CA LEU A 114 -9.02 12.86 -5.67
C LEU A 114 -8.75 12.10 -4.37
N LEU A 115 -9.67 11.24 -3.94
CA LEU A 115 -9.61 10.56 -2.64
C LEU A 115 -8.64 9.38 -2.62
N THR A 116 -8.57 8.60 -3.70
CA THR A 116 -7.79 7.37 -3.77
C THR A 116 -6.38 7.60 -4.35
N PHE A 117 -6.17 8.69 -5.10
CA PHE A 117 -4.87 9.00 -5.71
C PHE A 117 -4.27 10.32 -5.21
N PHE A 118 -4.85 11.48 -5.52
CA PHE A 118 -4.17 12.76 -5.27
C PHE A 118 -3.95 13.09 -3.79
N VAL A 119 -4.98 12.97 -2.95
CA VAL A 119 -4.87 13.28 -1.52
C VAL A 119 -3.85 12.35 -0.84
N PRO A 120 -3.95 11.01 -0.97
CA PRO A 120 -2.98 10.09 -0.40
C PRO A 120 -1.55 10.34 -0.89
N VAL A 121 -1.34 10.51 -2.20
CA VAL A 121 -0.01 10.77 -2.78
C VAL A 121 0.58 12.06 -2.21
N THR A 122 -0.22 13.12 -2.12
CA THR A 122 0.26 14.40 -1.58
C THR A 122 0.69 14.27 -0.12
N VAL A 123 -0.15 13.63 0.72
CA VAL A 123 0.18 13.39 2.13
C VAL A 123 1.47 12.57 2.25
N ILE A 124 1.55 11.47 1.51
CA ILE A 124 2.70 10.56 1.48
C ILE A 124 3.98 11.31 1.09
N VAL A 125 3.95 12.04 -0.02
CA VAL A 125 5.12 12.78 -0.52
C VAL A 125 5.57 13.85 0.48
N VAL A 126 4.64 14.63 1.05
CA VAL A 126 4.98 15.66 2.05
C VAL A 126 5.62 15.04 3.30
N LEU A 127 5.07 13.94 3.80
CA LEU A 127 5.62 13.24 4.96
C LEU A 127 7.03 12.72 4.67
N TYR A 128 7.26 12.10 3.51
CA TYR A 128 8.59 11.59 3.14
C TYR A 128 9.62 12.68 2.90
N LEU A 129 9.23 13.79 2.28
CA LEU A 129 10.12 14.94 2.13
C LEU A 129 10.54 15.49 3.49
N ARG A 130 9.61 15.59 4.45
CA ARG A 130 9.96 16.01 5.83
C ARG A 130 10.90 15.01 6.50
N VAL A 131 10.64 13.71 6.38
CA VAL A 131 11.53 12.65 6.91
C VAL A 131 12.92 12.76 6.31
N PHE A 132 13.03 12.95 4.99
CA PHE A 132 14.31 13.09 4.29
C PHE A 132 15.07 14.34 4.75
N VAL A 133 14.39 15.48 4.84
CA VAL A 133 14.99 16.73 5.32
C VAL A 133 15.51 16.57 6.76
N VAL A 134 14.71 15.99 7.65
CA VAL A 134 15.11 15.74 9.05
C VAL A 134 16.27 14.76 9.13
N ALA A 135 16.26 13.68 8.34
CA ALA A 135 17.37 12.74 8.32
C ALA A 135 18.67 13.39 7.83
N VAL A 136 18.61 14.21 6.79
CA VAL A 136 19.77 14.93 6.24
C VAL A 136 20.27 16.01 7.20
N SER A 137 19.37 16.76 7.85
CA SER A 137 19.76 17.78 8.82
C SER A 137 20.43 17.16 10.05
N GLN A 138 19.91 16.04 10.55
CA GLN A 138 20.52 15.27 11.64
C GLN A 138 21.88 14.68 11.23
N ALA A 139 22.03 14.17 10.00
CA ALA A 139 23.30 13.67 9.50
C ALA A 139 24.37 14.78 9.39
N ARG A 140 23.96 16.01 9.01
CA ARG A 140 24.84 17.18 8.94
C ARG A 140 25.23 17.70 10.33
N ALA A 141 24.27 17.86 11.24
CA ALA A 141 24.51 18.31 12.62
C ALA A 141 25.37 17.34 13.44
N MET A 142 25.35 16.05 13.10
CA MET A 142 26.15 15.04 13.78
C MET A 142 27.60 14.99 13.27
N ARG A 143 27.90 15.48 12.06
CA ARG A 143 29.29 15.64 11.58
C ARG A 143 30.05 16.75 12.30
N SER A 144 29.37 17.70 12.95
CA SER A 144 30.00 18.83 13.65
C SER A 144 30.32 18.57 15.12
N HIS A 145 29.78 17.53 15.75
CA HIS A 145 30.05 17.18 17.16
C HIS A 145 30.89 15.90 17.28
N VAL A 146 32.17 15.99 16.89
CA VAL A 146 33.19 14.96 17.16
C VAL A 146 33.97 15.38 18.42
N THR A 147 33.45 15.06 19.61
CA THR A 147 34.25 14.85 20.84
C THR A 147 33.33 14.46 22.00
N ALA A 148 33.43 13.19 22.45
CA ALA A 148 33.41 12.75 23.86
C ALA A 148 32.77 11.36 24.14
N THR A 149 31.93 10.77 23.28
CA THR A 149 31.28 9.48 23.62
C THR A 149 31.16 8.52 22.45
N ALA A 150 32.27 7.85 22.09
CA ALA A 150 32.33 6.95 20.92
C ALA A 150 31.32 5.78 20.96
N LEU A 151 30.98 5.26 22.14
CA LEU A 151 30.06 4.12 22.30
C LEU A 151 28.57 4.51 22.16
N GLN A 152 28.13 5.58 22.83
CA GLN A 152 26.75 6.07 22.65
C GLN A 152 26.53 6.64 21.24
N LEU A 153 27.57 7.21 20.64
CA LEU A 153 27.55 7.65 19.26
C LEU A 153 27.43 6.47 18.29
N SER A 154 28.14 5.35 18.50
CA SER A 154 28.06 4.19 17.60
C SER A 154 26.68 3.54 17.61
N VAL A 155 26.04 3.39 18.78
CA VAL A 155 24.67 2.85 18.92
C VAL A 155 23.63 3.81 18.32
N THR A 156 23.80 5.11 18.51
CA THR A 156 22.91 6.12 17.90
C THR A 156 23.09 6.19 16.39
N LEU A 157 24.30 5.94 15.87
CA LEU A 157 24.59 5.89 14.43
C LEU A 157 24.00 4.63 13.78
N THR A 158 24.09 3.47 14.41
CA THR A 158 23.55 2.22 13.87
C THR A 158 22.02 2.25 13.80
N THR A 159 21.37 2.75 14.85
CA THR A 159 19.90 2.95 14.90
C THR A 159 19.44 3.97 13.87
N LYS A 160 20.07 5.15 13.75
CA LYS A 160 19.70 6.12 12.71
C LYS A 160 19.94 5.61 11.28
N LYS A 161 20.98 4.80 11.07
CA LYS A 161 21.26 4.17 9.77
C LYS A 161 20.22 3.11 9.41
N SER A 162 19.74 2.32 10.37
CA SER A 162 18.65 1.37 10.15
C SER A 162 17.33 2.08 9.85
N GLU A 163 17.02 3.16 10.57
CA GLU A 163 15.82 3.98 10.32
C GLU A 163 15.85 4.65 8.94
N LEU A 164 17.00 5.18 8.50
CA LEU A 164 17.14 5.76 7.15
C LEU A 164 17.01 4.68 6.06
N LYS A 165 17.51 3.47 6.31
CA LYS A 165 17.35 2.34 5.40
C LYS A 165 15.87 1.94 5.29
N ALA A 166 15.15 1.92 6.41
CA ALA A 166 13.71 1.69 6.42
C ALA A 166 12.95 2.81 5.68
N ALA A 167 13.32 4.08 5.89
CA ALA A 167 12.74 5.22 5.17
C ALA A 167 12.93 5.11 3.64
N ARG A 168 14.11 4.67 3.18
CA ARG A 168 14.39 4.41 1.76
C ARG A 168 13.45 3.37 1.17
N THR A 169 13.19 2.29 1.91
CA THR A 169 12.27 1.23 1.48
C THR A 169 10.85 1.74 1.28
N LEU A 170 10.41 2.66 2.13
CA LEU A 170 9.09 3.24 1.98
C LEU A 170 9.01 4.18 0.78
N GLY A 171 10.09 4.93 0.48
CA GLY A 171 10.17 5.68 -0.77
C GLY A 171 10.00 4.78 -2.01
N VAL A 172 10.53 3.54 -1.96
CA VAL A 172 10.29 2.54 -3.01
C VAL A 172 8.82 2.13 -3.07
N LEU A 173 8.15 1.92 -1.93
CA LEU A 173 6.70 1.63 -1.90
C LEU A 173 5.88 2.72 -2.59
N VAL A 174 6.21 3.99 -2.35
CA VAL A 174 5.51 5.13 -2.98
C VAL A 174 5.72 5.15 -4.49
N VAL A 175 6.95 4.95 -4.96
CA VAL A 175 7.24 4.91 -6.40
C VAL A 175 6.50 3.76 -7.07
N VAL A 176 6.50 2.57 -6.45
CA VAL A 176 5.76 1.41 -6.96
C VAL A 176 4.26 1.68 -7.01
N PHE A 177 3.70 2.26 -5.95
CA PHE A 177 2.31 2.66 -5.90
C PHE A 177 1.95 3.62 -7.05
N LEU A 178 2.77 4.66 -7.26
CA LEU A 178 2.58 5.62 -8.36
C LEU A 178 2.67 4.96 -9.74
N LEU A 179 3.64 4.07 -9.95
CA LEU A 179 3.80 3.35 -11.21
C LEU A 179 2.60 2.43 -11.50
N CYS A 180 2.00 1.83 -10.47
CA CYS A 180 0.83 0.97 -10.62
C CYS A 180 -0.48 1.73 -10.80
N PHE A 181 -0.65 2.87 -10.11
CA PHE A 181 -1.93 3.59 -10.06
C PHE A 181 -2.05 4.69 -11.13
N CYS A 182 -0.94 5.34 -11.50
CA CYS A 182 -0.96 6.45 -12.46
C CYS A 182 -1.48 6.04 -13.86
N PRO A 183 -1.05 4.90 -14.44
CA PRO A 183 -1.57 4.47 -15.75
C PRO A 183 -3.07 4.19 -15.73
N TYR A 184 -3.59 3.64 -14.63
CA TYR A 184 -5.01 3.38 -14.44
C TYR A 184 -5.83 4.67 -14.45
N TYR A 185 -5.45 5.63 -13.61
CA TYR A 185 -6.15 6.90 -13.53
C TYR A 185 -6.00 7.75 -14.79
N TYR A 186 -4.86 7.68 -15.47
CA TYR A 186 -4.66 8.30 -16.77
C TYR A 186 -5.66 7.77 -17.81
N CYS A 187 -5.79 6.43 -17.92
CA CYS A 187 -6.72 5.81 -18.86
C CYS A 187 -8.19 6.10 -18.52
N VAL A 188 -8.57 6.09 -17.24
CA VAL A 188 -9.97 6.33 -16.82
C VAL A 188 -10.39 7.79 -17.02
N THR A 189 -9.48 8.76 -16.91
CA THR A 189 -9.82 10.19 -16.89
C THR A 189 -9.60 10.90 -18.23
N LEU A 190 -8.51 10.60 -18.95
CA LEU A 190 -8.12 11.34 -20.16
C LEU A 190 -8.45 10.61 -21.46
N ALA A 191 -8.55 9.29 -21.43
CA ALA A 191 -8.87 8.48 -22.60
C ALA A 191 -10.35 8.09 -22.69
N ARG A 192 -11.24 8.85 -22.02
CA ARG A 192 -12.69 8.60 -22.06
C ARG A 192 -13.26 8.67 -23.48
N ASP A 193 -12.62 9.48 -24.34
CA ASP A 193 -13.05 9.76 -25.72
C ASP A 193 -12.12 9.17 -26.80
N ASP A 194 -10.97 8.60 -26.41
CA ASP A 194 -10.03 7.97 -27.34
C ASP A 194 -10.19 6.44 -27.28
N PRO A 195 -10.36 5.74 -28.42
CA PRO A 195 -10.46 4.29 -28.43
C PRO A 195 -9.11 3.66 -28.07
N LEU A 196 -8.86 3.47 -26.78
CA LEU A 196 -7.75 2.64 -26.31
C LEU A 196 -7.99 1.20 -26.75
N ASN A 197 -6.93 0.55 -27.25
CA ASN A 197 -6.95 -0.86 -27.60
C ASN A 197 -7.28 -1.71 -26.35
N SER A 198 -8.15 -2.71 -26.44
CA SER A 198 -8.57 -3.58 -25.31
C SER A 198 -7.38 -4.25 -24.60
N SER A 199 -6.31 -4.52 -25.35
CA SER A 199 -5.05 -5.02 -24.80
C SER A 199 -4.37 -4.05 -23.82
N SER A 200 -4.41 -2.75 -24.11
CA SER A 200 -3.81 -1.71 -23.26
C SER A 200 -4.59 -1.52 -21.96
N VAL A 201 -5.93 -1.57 -22.02
CA VAL A 201 -6.81 -1.51 -20.83
C VAL A 201 -6.56 -2.69 -19.90
N SER A 202 -6.48 -3.90 -20.47
CA SER A 202 -6.19 -5.13 -19.71
C SER A 202 -4.82 -5.08 -19.02
N PHE A 203 -3.79 -4.60 -19.72
CA PHE A 203 -2.45 -4.44 -19.15
C PHE A 203 -2.43 -3.44 -17.98
N VAL A 204 -3.12 -2.31 -18.12
CA VAL A 204 -3.21 -1.28 -17.09
C VAL A 204 -3.94 -1.79 -15.84
N LEU A 205 -5.05 -2.52 -16.01
CA LEU A 205 -5.76 -3.17 -14.91
C LEU A 205 -4.88 -4.23 -14.22
N TYR A 206 -4.15 -5.04 -14.98
CA TYR A 206 -3.22 -6.01 -14.42
C TYR A 206 -2.14 -5.32 -13.57
N LEU A 207 -1.54 -4.25 -14.10
CA LEU A 207 -0.52 -3.49 -13.41
C LEU A 207 -1.04 -2.86 -12.11
N PHE A 208 -2.27 -2.37 -12.12
CA PHE A 208 -2.95 -1.86 -10.94
C PHE A 208 -3.10 -2.93 -9.84
N TYR A 209 -3.61 -4.11 -10.19
CA TYR A 209 -3.77 -5.22 -9.23
C TYR A 209 -2.43 -5.82 -8.79
N PHE A 210 -1.40 -5.77 -9.65
CA PHE A 210 -0.07 -6.27 -9.33
C PHE A 210 0.59 -5.49 -8.17
N ASN A 211 0.14 -4.26 -7.88
CA ASN A 211 0.57 -3.49 -6.71
C ASN A 211 0.48 -4.30 -5.40
N SER A 212 -0.61 -5.05 -5.20
CA SER A 212 -0.79 -5.86 -4.00
C SER A 212 0.25 -6.98 -3.87
N CYS A 213 0.72 -7.54 -5.00
CA CYS A 213 1.78 -8.56 -5.02
C CYS A 213 3.17 -7.98 -4.71
N LEU A 214 3.40 -6.72 -5.05
CA LEU A 214 4.67 -6.04 -4.81
C LEU A 214 4.89 -5.74 -3.33
N ASN A 215 3.83 -5.55 -2.54
CA ASN A 215 3.94 -5.23 -1.11
C ASN A 215 4.75 -6.29 -0.31
N PRO A 216 4.40 -7.60 -0.31
CA PRO A 216 5.22 -8.63 0.33
C PRO A 216 6.65 -8.76 -0.22
N LEU A 217 6.83 -8.58 -1.53
CA LEU A 217 8.15 -8.65 -2.17
C LEU A 217 9.06 -7.51 -1.69
N ILE A 218 8.51 -6.30 -1.55
CA ILE A 218 9.23 -5.15 -1.03
C ILE A 218 9.60 -5.41 0.44
N TYR A 219 8.69 -5.96 1.26
CA TYR A 219 9.04 -6.35 2.63
C TYR A 219 10.19 -7.38 2.66
N ALA A 220 10.11 -8.41 1.81
CA ALA A 220 11.16 -9.41 1.68
C ALA A 220 12.49 -8.85 1.17
N LEU A 221 12.51 -7.89 0.24
CA LEU A 221 13.78 -7.36 -0.26
C LEU A 221 14.49 -6.47 0.75
N PHE A 222 13.71 -5.71 1.53
CA PHE A 222 14.25 -4.60 2.29
C PHE A 222 14.28 -4.80 3.81
N TYR A 223 13.45 -5.67 4.38
CA TYR A 223 13.41 -5.91 5.83
C TYR A 223 14.14 -7.22 6.19
N PRO A 224 15.32 -7.15 6.85
CA PRO A 224 16.09 -8.35 7.22
C PRO A 224 15.33 -9.30 8.15
N TRP A 225 14.57 -8.75 9.12
CA TRP A 225 13.74 -9.54 10.04
C TRP A 225 12.63 -10.28 9.28
N PHE A 226 12.02 -9.64 8.28
CA PHE A 226 10.97 -10.25 7.45
C PHE A 226 11.53 -11.40 6.61
N ARG A 227 12.73 -11.24 6.03
CA ARG A 227 13.43 -12.34 5.34
C ARG A 227 13.70 -13.52 6.26
N LYS A 228 14.15 -13.24 7.49
CA LYS A 228 14.41 -14.28 8.49
C LYS A 228 13.12 -15.04 8.82
N ALA A 229 12.01 -14.33 9.04
CA ALA A 229 10.70 -14.93 9.29
C ALA A 229 10.23 -15.78 8.11
N VAL A 230 10.28 -15.25 6.87
CA VAL A 230 9.91 -16.00 5.65
C VAL A 230 10.76 -17.24 5.48
N LYS A 231 12.07 -17.15 5.73
CA LYS A 231 12.97 -18.30 5.66
C LYS A 231 12.58 -19.39 6.67
N LEU A 232 12.25 -19.02 7.91
CA LEU A 232 11.79 -19.95 8.96
C LEU A 232 10.46 -20.62 8.62
N ILE A 233 9.53 -19.86 8.01
CA ILE A 233 8.24 -20.38 7.56
C ILE A 233 8.46 -21.40 6.43
N ILE A 234 9.23 -21.03 5.41
CA ILE A 234 9.50 -21.90 4.25
C ILE A 234 10.31 -23.14 4.65
N SER A 235 11.28 -22.99 5.56
CA SER A 235 12.06 -24.11 6.08
C SER A 235 11.33 -24.94 7.13
N LEU A 236 10.04 -24.65 7.39
CA LEU A 236 9.18 -25.30 8.37
C LEU A 236 9.75 -25.35 9.80
N HIS A 237 10.72 -24.49 10.11
CA HIS A 237 11.31 -24.40 11.45
C HIS A 237 10.32 -23.84 12.47
N ILE A 238 9.25 -23.18 12.01
CA ILE A 238 8.13 -22.77 12.87
C ILE A 238 7.43 -23.96 13.55
N LEU A 239 7.50 -25.17 12.96
CA LEU A 239 6.86 -26.38 13.48
C LEU A 239 7.77 -27.15 14.45
N GLN A 240 9.03 -26.75 14.60
CA GLN A 240 9.95 -27.41 15.52
C GLN A 240 9.68 -26.98 16.97
N PRO A 241 9.79 -27.90 17.95
CA PRO A 241 9.72 -27.53 19.36
C PRO A 241 10.81 -26.51 19.70
N GLY A 242 10.43 -25.40 20.34
CA GLY A 242 11.32 -24.26 20.62
C GLY A 242 11.26 -23.12 19.59
N SER A 243 10.41 -23.21 18.56
CA SER A 243 10.27 -22.15 17.54
C SER A 243 9.82 -20.80 18.10
N CYS A 244 9.07 -20.79 19.21
CA CYS A 244 8.63 -19.60 19.93
C CYS A 244 9.78 -18.77 20.54
N GLU A 245 10.97 -19.36 20.74
CA GLU A 245 12.14 -18.71 21.33
C GLU A 245 13.06 -18.07 20.27
N ILE A 246 12.78 -18.31 18.98
CA ILE A 246 13.62 -17.80 17.88
C ILE A 246 13.42 -16.28 17.76
N SER A 247 14.44 -15.51 18.15
CA SER A 247 14.43 -14.06 17.96
C SER A 247 14.48 -13.71 16.47
N ILE A 248 13.36 -13.22 15.94
CA ILE A 248 13.21 -12.74 14.56
C ILE A 248 13.85 -11.36 14.39
N PHE A 249 13.81 -10.54 15.44
CA PHE A 249 14.46 -9.25 15.47
C PHE A 249 15.94 -9.43 15.82
N GLU A 250 16.84 -8.73 15.12
CA GLU A 250 18.20 -8.52 15.62
C GLU A 250 18.07 -7.62 16.85
N VAL A 251 17.89 -8.25 18.02
CA VAL A 251 18.13 -7.56 19.26
C VAL A 251 19.64 -7.37 19.29
N ASN A 252 20.11 -6.14 19.03
CA ASN A 252 21.40 -5.71 19.53
C ASN A 252 21.26 -5.70 21.07
N ILE A 253 21.36 -6.88 21.68
CA ILE A 253 21.57 -7.01 23.11
C ILE A 253 23.00 -6.54 23.35
N LEU A 254 23.10 -5.51 24.17
CA LEU A 254 24.30 -5.07 24.87
C LEU A 254 25.14 -6.24 25.38
#